data_AF-A0A6G3QIE3-F1
#
_entry.id   AF-A0A6G3QIE3-F1
#
_cell.length_a   1.000
_cell.length_b   1.000
_cell.length_c   1.000
_cell.angle_alpha   90.00
_cell.angle_beta   90.00
_cell.angle_gamma   90.00
#
_symmetry.space_group_name_H-M   'P 1'
#
loop_
_entity.id
_entity.type
_entity.pdbx_description
1 polymer ?
#
loop_
_entity_poly.entity_id
_entity_poly.type
_entity_poly.pdbx_seq_one_letter_code
_entity_poly.pdbx_strand_id
1 'polypeptide(L)'
;MSDVLPLVEARLRTTLGEPDARAAVTFLGTDRVEVLRFPGRDQDGEIVRYATLGMSALPMADPTAVLADPVKGPRAELVISVRAGLADTDKVLRPLAVLAASPQVEGVIVAPGASLDVGEPLWPGAPFTSVLVAEPGGLVEDLELDEPLDPVRFLPLLPMTANEAAWKRVHGAQALQERWLTNGTDLRDPARRSVPLD
;
A
#
# COMPACT_ATOMS: atom_id res chain seq x y z
N MET A 1 -14.71 5.51 -21.66
CA MET A 1 -13.76 5.54 -20.54
C MET A 1 -12.96 4.27 -20.63
N SER A 2 -11.64 4.37 -20.82
CA SER A 2 -10.76 3.21 -20.69
C SER A 2 -10.94 2.63 -19.30
N ASP A 3 -11.06 1.31 -19.23
CA ASP A 3 -10.96 0.61 -17.96
C ASP A 3 -9.56 0.90 -17.38
N VAL A 4 -9.50 1.53 -16.20
CA VAL A 4 -8.25 1.96 -15.56
C VAL A 4 -7.43 0.75 -15.13
N LEU A 5 -8.10 -0.35 -14.71
CA LEU A 5 -7.44 -1.50 -14.11
C LEU A 5 -6.49 -2.24 -15.07
N PRO A 6 -6.83 -2.49 -16.35
CA PRO A 6 -5.88 -3.02 -17.32
C PRO A 6 -4.60 -2.18 -17.50
N LEU A 7 -4.72 -0.84 -17.44
CA LEU A 7 -3.56 0.05 -17.55
C LEU A 7 -2.68 -0.02 -16.29
N VAL A 8 -3.32 -0.09 -15.12
CA VAL A 8 -2.65 -0.27 -13.83
C VAL A 8 -1.92 -1.60 -13.75
N GLU A 9 -2.56 -2.71 -14.15
CA GLU A 9 -1.93 -4.02 -14.21
C GLU A 9 -0.75 -4.02 -15.19
N ALA A 10 -0.89 -3.40 -16.36
CA ALA A 10 0.21 -3.27 -17.31
C ALA A 10 1.39 -2.47 -16.74
N ARG A 11 1.13 -1.38 -16.01
CA ARG A 11 2.16 -0.58 -15.32
C ARG A 11 2.88 -1.41 -14.26
N LEU A 12 2.14 -2.14 -13.42
CA LEU A 12 2.72 -3.03 -12.41
C LEU A 12 3.59 -4.11 -13.06
N ARG A 13 3.11 -4.75 -14.14
CA ARG A 13 3.86 -5.80 -14.84
C ARG A 13 5.12 -5.30 -15.51
N THR A 14 5.06 -4.12 -16.13
CA THR A 14 6.22 -3.47 -16.75
C THR A 14 7.33 -3.22 -15.74
N THR A 15 6.97 -2.81 -14.52
CA THR A 15 7.93 -2.42 -13.48
C THR A 15 8.39 -3.60 -12.61
N LEU A 16 7.47 -4.51 -12.25
CA LEU A 16 7.70 -5.56 -11.25
C LEU A 16 7.87 -6.96 -11.87
N GLY A 17 7.63 -7.11 -13.18
CA GLY A 17 7.60 -8.41 -13.86
C GLY A 17 6.24 -9.10 -13.80
N GLU A 18 6.20 -10.40 -14.12
CA GLU A 18 4.95 -11.15 -14.10
C GLU A 18 4.56 -11.58 -12.68
N PRO A 19 3.29 -11.40 -12.28
CA PRO A 19 2.83 -11.90 -10.99
C PRO A 19 2.75 -13.43 -11.04
N ASP A 20 3.19 -14.09 -9.98
CA ASP A 20 3.14 -15.56 -9.87
C ASP A 20 1.92 -16.05 -9.06
N ALA A 21 1.22 -15.14 -8.38
CA ALA A 21 -0.02 -15.41 -7.68
C ALA A 21 -0.95 -14.19 -7.68
N ARG A 22 -2.25 -14.48 -7.53
CA ARG A 22 -3.34 -13.50 -7.51
C ARG A 22 -4.40 -14.00 -6.54
N ALA A 23 -4.86 -13.13 -5.65
CA ALA A 23 -6.02 -13.38 -4.80
C ALA A 23 -7.01 -12.24 -4.94
N ALA A 24 -8.29 -12.53 -4.74
CA ALA A 24 -9.35 -11.53 -4.82
C ALA A 24 -10.22 -11.55 -3.57
N VAL A 25 -10.59 -10.36 -3.11
CA VAL A 25 -11.50 -10.17 -1.99
C VAL A 25 -12.62 -9.25 -2.46
N THR A 26 -13.85 -9.65 -2.18
CA THR A 26 -15.04 -8.83 -2.42
C THR A 26 -15.63 -8.46 -1.07
N PHE A 27 -15.77 -7.17 -0.81
CA PHE A 27 -16.47 -6.69 0.37
C PHE A 27 -17.92 -6.38 0.01
N LEU A 28 -18.82 -6.53 0.98
CA LEU A 28 -20.23 -6.25 0.75
C LEU A 28 -20.39 -4.75 0.45
N GLY A 29 -20.91 -4.43 -0.74
CA GLY A 29 -21.14 -3.06 -1.16
C GLY A 29 -19.92 -2.35 -1.77
N THR A 30 -18.81 -3.05 -2.00
CA THR A 30 -17.65 -2.51 -2.73
C THR A 30 -17.37 -3.32 -3.98
N ASP A 31 -16.57 -2.74 -4.87
CA ASP A 31 -15.98 -3.50 -5.97
C ASP A 31 -14.97 -4.53 -5.45
N ARG A 32 -14.67 -5.50 -6.31
CA ARG A 32 -13.65 -6.53 -6.06
C ARG A 32 -12.26 -5.88 -6.03
N VAL A 33 -11.48 -6.17 -4.99
CA VAL A 33 -10.06 -5.82 -4.91
C VAL A 33 -9.24 -7.09 -5.11
N GLU A 34 -8.28 -7.04 -6.03
CA GLU A 34 -7.29 -8.09 -6.21
C GLU A 34 -5.97 -7.70 -5.55
N VAL A 35 -5.20 -8.71 -5.14
CA VAL A 35 -3.83 -8.57 -4.68
C VAL A 35 -2.96 -9.49 -5.53
N LEU A 36 -2.01 -8.88 -6.23
CA LEU A 36 -1.04 -9.54 -7.10
C LEU A 36 0.27 -9.73 -6.35
N ARG A 37 0.89 -10.90 -6.47
CA ARG A 37 2.19 -11.21 -5.89
C ARG A 37 3.27 -11.23 -6.97
N PHE A 38 4.32 -10.44 -6.78
CA PHE A 38 5.45 -10.33 -7.68
C PHE A 38 6.74 -10.77 -6.96
N PRO A 39 7.26 -11.97 -7.26
CA PRO A 39 8.59 -12.36 -6.81
C PRO A 39 9.65 -11.55 -7.54
N GLY A 40 10.75 -11.25 -6.88
CA GLY A 40 11.87 -10.53 -7.48
C GLY A 40 13.09 -10.56 -6.59
N ARG A 41 14.09 -9.77 -6.98
CA ARG A 41 15.36 -9.67 -6.28
C ARG A 41 15.85 -8.24 -6.26
N ASP A 42 16.53 -7.85 -5.19
CA ASP A 42 17.33 -6.63 -5.13
C ASP A 42 18.76 -6.93 -4.68
N GLN A 43 19.52 -5.88 -4.40
CA GLN A 43 20.92 -5.96 -3.99
C GLN A 43 21.15 -6.74 -2.68
N ASP A 44 20.16 -6.82 -1.80
CA ASP A 44 20.28 -7.48 -0.49
C ASP A 44 19.64 -8.89 -0.48
N GLY A 45 18.92 -9.29 -1.54
CA GLY A 45 18.39 -10.64 -1.68
C GLY A 45 17.02 -10.73 -2.34
N GLU A 46 16.37 -11.88 -2.13
CA GLU A 46 15.03 -12.16 -2.65
C GLU A 46 13.98 -11.30 -1.94
N ILE A 47 13.06 -10.75 -2.73
CA ILE A 47 11.99 -9.88 -2.26
C ILE A 47 10.68 -10.32 -2.92
N VAL A 48 9.59 -10.23 -2.16
CA VAL A 48 8.23 -10.41 -2.68
C VAL A 48 7.50 -9.08 -2.53
N ARG A 49 6.81 -8.67 -3.59
CA ARG A 49 5.97 -7.48 -3.59
C ARG A 49 4.53 -7.87 -3.78
N TYR A 50 3.65 -7.27 -2.98
CA TYR A 50 2.22 -7.41 -3.13
C TYR A 50 1.65 -6.06 -3.53
N ALA A 51 0.89 -6.03 -4.62
CA ALA A 51 0.24 -4.81 -5.11
C ALA A 51 -1.26 -5.03 -5.22
N THR A 52 -2.04 -4.03 -4.83
CA THR A 52 -3.48 -4.05 -5.04
C THR A 52 -3.81 -3.75 -6.49
N LEU A 53 -4.96 -4.26 -6.94
CA LEU A 53 -5.57 -3.93 -8.21
C LEU A 53 -7.08 -3.83 -7.98
N GLY A 54 -7.60 -2.61 -7.96
CA GLY A 54 -9.03 -2.35 -7.74
C GLY A 54 -9.29 -1.05 -6.98
N MET A 55 -8.37 -0.58 -6.14
CA MET A 55 -8.54 0.67 -5.38
C MET A 55 -8.65 1.88 -6.32
N SER A 56 -7.93 1.85 -7.44
CA SER A 56 -7.93 2.90 -8.46
C SER A 56 -9.13 2.89 -9.40
N ALA A 57 -10.02 1.88 -9.32
CA ALA A 57 -11.19 1.76 -10.18
C ALA A 57 -12.14 2.96 -10.04
N LEU A 58 -12.29 3.47 -8.82
CA LEU A 58 -13.05 4.67 -8.49
C LEU A 58 -12.12 5.72 -7.86
N PRO A 59 -12.38 7.01 -8.08
CA PRO A 59 -11.60 8.05 -7.41
C PRO A 59 -11.94 8.04 -5.91
N MET A 60 -10.94 8.32 -5.08
CA MET A 60 -11.15 8.54 -3.65
C MET A 60 -11.94 9.84 -3.47
N ALA A 61 -13.04 9.76 -2.73
CA ALA A 61 -13.89 10.92 -2.50
C ALA A 61 -13.30 11.83 -1.44
N ASP A 62 -13.34 13.14 -1.68
CA ASP A 62 -13.07 14.15 -0.66
C ASP A 62 -14.19 14.12 0.40
N PRO A 63 -13.89 13.81 1.68
CA PRO A 63 -14.90 13.74 2.72
C PRO A 63 -15.57 15.09 3.02
N THR A 64 -14.99 16.20 2.55
CA THR A 64 -15.55 17.55 2.72
C THR A 64 -16.45 17.99 1.56
N ALA A 65 -16.46 17.25 0.45
CA ALA A 65 -17.27 17.57 -0.72
C ALA A 65 -18.76 17.24 -0.49
N VAL A 66 -19.64 18.11 -0.99
CA VAL A 66 -21.11 17.92 -0.91
C VAL A 66 -21.59 16.74 -1.76
N LEU A 67 -20.88 16.45 -2.85
CA LEU A 67 -21.14 15.31 -3.73
C LEU A 67 -19.81 14.77 -4.24
N ALA A 68 -19.63 13.45 -4.17
CA ALA A 68 -18.48 12.78 -4.75
C ALA A 68 -18.54 12.86 -6.29
N ASP A 69 -17.45 13.29 -6.92
CA ASP A 69 -17.30 13.23 -8.38
C ASP A 69 -16.94 11.77 -8.76
N PRO A 70 -17.74 11.09 -9.61
CA PRO A 70 -17.48 9.70 -9.96
C PRO A 70 -16.29 9.52 -10.92
N VAL A 71 -15.74 10.62 -11.45
CA VAL A 71 -14.67 10.61 -12.46
C VAL A 71 -13.39 11.24 -11.91
N LYS A 72 -13.48 12.45 -11.35
CA LYS A 72 -12.34 13.23 -10.86
C LYS A 72 -11.96 12.89 -9.43
N GLY A 73 -10.68 13.04 -9.12
CA GLY A 73 -10.15 12.91 -7.77
C GLY A 73 -9.11 11.80 -7.63
N PRO A 74 -8.39 11.77 -6.50
CA PRO A 74 -7.19 10.97 -6.34
C PRO A 74 -7.43 9.47 -6.55
N ARG A 75 -6.52 8.80 -7.26
CA ARG A 75 -6.55 7.35 -7.45
C ARG A 75 -5.23 6.76 -6.98
N ALA A 76 -5.29 5.57 -6.39
CA ALA A 76 -4.09 4.88 -5.98
C ALA A 76 -4.22 3.37 -6.01
N GLU A 77 -3.08 2.70 -6.03
CA GLU A 77 -2.92 1.32 -5.59
C GLU A 77 -1.85 1.25 -4.50
N LEU A 78 -1.97 0.26 -3.61
CA LEU A 78 -1.06 0.05 -2.49
C LEU A 78 -0.02 -1.00 -2.86
N VAL A 79 1.25 -0.76 -2.49
CA VAL A 79 2.35 -1.70 -2.74
C VAL A 79 3.11 -1.96 -1.45
N ILE A 80 3.21 -3.22 -1.02
CA ILE A 80 4.06 -3.62 0.10
C ILE A 80 5.19 -4.53 -0.39
N SER A 81 6.41 -4.28 0.08
CA SER A 81 7.60 -5.05 -0.28
C SER A 81 8.19 -5.73 0.95
N VAL A 82 8.45 -7.03 0.89
CA VAL A 82 8.95 -7.83 2.02
C VAL A 82 10.05 -8.80 1.59
N ARG A 83 11.03 -9.06 2.46
CA ARG A 83 12.06 -10.09 2.24
C ARG A 83 11.42 -11.47 2.14
N ALA A 84 11.83 -12.24 1.14
CA ALA A 84 11.31 -13.58 0.93
C ALA A 84 11.85 -14.58 1.97
N GLY A 85 11.06 -15.60 2.30
CA GLY A 85 11.50 -16.76 3.09
C GLY A 85 11.68 -16.53 4.60
N LEU A 86 11.40 -15.34 5.11
CA LEU A 86 11.53 -15.02 6.54
C LEU A 86 10.22 -15.16 7.34
N ALA A 87 9.06 -15.11 6.68
CA ALA A 87 7.73 -15.29 7.28
C ALA A 87 6.69 -15.73 6.23
N ASP A 88 5.53 -16.22 6.68
CA ASP A 88 4.37 -16.54 5.81
C ASP A 88 3.64 -15.25 5.38
N THR A 89 4.31 -14.44 4.57
CA THR A 89 3.80 -13.12 4.15
C THR A 89 2.67 -13.21 3.13
N ASP A 90 2.40 -14.38 2.55
CA ASP A 90 1.27 -14.58 1.62
C ASP A 90 -0.07 -14.21 2.26
N LYS A 91 -0.18 -14.30 3.59
CA LYS A 91 -1.40 -13.92 4.33
C LYS A 91 -1.69 -12.42 4.33
N VAL A 92 -0.76 -11.58 3.86
CA VAL A 92 -0.97 -10.13 3.71
C VAL A 92 -2.06 -9.78 2.71
N LEU A 93 -2.47 -10.73 1.84
CA LEU A 93 -3.49 -10.51 0.83
C LEU A 93 -4.79 -9.91 1.39
N ARG A 94 -5.25 -10.38 2.55
CA ARG A 94 -6.53 -9.93 3.11
C ARG A 94 -6.40 -8.58 3.81
N PRO A 95 -5.41 -8.37 4.71
CA PRO A 95 -5.12 -7.04 5.24
C PRO A 95 -4.93 -5.99 4.14
N LEU A 96 -4.19 -6.30 3.08
CA LEU A 96 -3.94 -5.35 2.00
C LEU A 96 -5.22 -5.02 1.21
N ALA A 97 -6.07 -6.02 0.95
CA ALA A 97 -7.37 -5.78 0.31
C ALA A 97 -8.31 -4.93 1.19
N VAL A 98 -8.29 -5.12 2.51
CA VAL A 98 -9.04 -4.28 3.47
C VAL A 98 -8.56 -2.83 3.37
N LEU A 99 -7.24 -2.61 3.39
CA LEU A 99 -6.68 -1.27 3.28
C LEU A 99 -7.05 -0.58 1.96
N ALA A 100 -7.02 -1.32 0.83
CA ALA A 100 -7.41 -0.80 -0.47
C ALA A 100 -8.91 -0.51 -0.62
N ALA A 101 -9.76 -1.19 0.17
CA ALA A 101 -11.19 -0.90 0.21
C ALA A 101 -11.53 0.31 1.09
N SER A 102 -10.61 0.77 1.95
CA SER A 102 -10.88 1.84 2.92
C SER A 102 -11.41 3.15 2.32
N PRO A 103 -10.98 3.64 1.13
CA PRO A 103 -11.59 4.84 0.56
C PRO A 103 -13.08 4.68 0.26
N GLN A 104 -13.51 3.51 -0.21
CA GLN A 104 -14.92 3.24 -0.53
C GLN A 104 -15.76 2.99 0.72
N VAL A 105 -15.18 2.38 1.76
CA VAL A 105 -15.89 1.99 2.99
C VAL A 105 -15.91 3.11 4.02
N GLU A 106 -14.80 3.82 4.18
CA GLU A 106 -14.59 4.83 5.22
C GLU A 106 -14.66 6.27 4.67
N GLY A 107 -14.66 6.45 3.34
CA GLY A 107 -14.73 7.78 2.73
C GLY A 107 -13.46 8.61 2.94
N VAL A 108 -12.29 7.96 2.88
CA VAL A 108 -10.99 8.59 3.17
C VAL A 108 -10.13 8.72 1.91
N ILE A 109 -9.32 9.79 1.86
CA ILE A 109 -8.23 9.91 0.90
C ILE A 109 -6.97 9.33 1.53
N VAL A 110 -6.42 8.28 0.91
CA VAL A 110 -5.13 7.71 1.30
C VAL A 110 -4.02 8.52 0.66
N ALA A 111 -3.18 9.14 1.50
CA ALA A 111 -2.11 10.03 1.07
C ALA A 111 -0.79 9.75 1.83
N PRO A 112 0.38 10.15 1.29
CA PRO A 112 1.66 10.02 1.98
C PRO A 112 1.64 10.62 3.40
N GLY A 113 2.32 9.94 4.31
CA GLY A 113 2.34 10.26 5.74
C GLY A 113 1.12 9.77 6.54
N ALA A 114 0.06 9.30 5.88
CA ALA A 114 -1.07 8.65 6.55
C ALA A 114 -0.65 7.33 7.21
N SER A 115 -1.39 6.97 8.27
CA SER A 115 -1.27 5.65 8.89
C SER A 115 -2.52 4.87 8.59
N LEU A 116 -2.38 3.65 8.06
CA LEU A 116 -3.48 2.73 7.88
C LEU A 116 -3.31 1.57 8.86
N ASP A 117 -4.37 1.20 9.57
CA ASP A 117 -4.35 0.19 10.62
C ASP A 117 -5.38 -0.90 10.30
N VAL A 118 -5.00 -2.17 10.44
CA VAL A 118 -5.90 -3.32 10.20
C VAL A 118 -6.37 -3.96 11.51
N GLY A 119 -5.91 -3.49 12.66
CA GLY A 119 -6.27 -3.96 14.00
C GLY A 119 -5.65 -5.30 14.42
N GLU A 120 -5.07 -6.03 13.46
CA GLU A 120 -4.45 -7.35 13.65
C GLU A 120 -3.11 -7.43 12.91
N PRO A 121 -2.26 -8.44 13.19
CA PRO A 121 -1.00 -8.60 12.47
C PRO A 121 -1.18 -8.69 10.95
N LEU A 122 -0.36 -7.99 10.17
CA LEU A 122 -0.40 -8.00 8.69
C LEU A 122 -0.22 -9.42 8.10
N TRP A 123 0.45 -10.31 8.83
CA TRP A 123 0.57 -11.74 8.56
C TRP A 123 0.84 -12.48 9.89
N PRO A 124 0.70 -13.82 9.94
CA PRO A 124 0.97 -14.58 11.16
C PRO A 124 2.36 -14.28 11.75
N GLY A 125 2.38 -13.83 13.00
CA GLY A 125 3.61 -13.49 13.72
C GLY A 125 4.22 -12.13 13.38
N ALA A 126 3.60 -11.34 12.49
CA ALA A 126 4.07 -9.99 12.20
C ALA A 126 4.00 -9.10 13.47
N PRO A 127 5.06 -8.33 13.79
CA PRO A 127 4.98 -7.30 14.83
C PRO A 127 4.27 -6.02 14.35
N PHE A 128 3.70 -6.04 13.14
CA PHE A 128 3.09 -4.89 12.47
C PHE A 128 1.57 -5.08 12.36
N THR A 129 0.81 -4.10 12.84
CA THR A 129 -0.65 -4.02 12.68
C THR A 129 -1.08 -2.81 11.85
N SER A 130 -0.12 -1.97 11.49
CA SER A 130 -0.33 -0.75 10.72
C SER A 130 0.80 -0.52 9.74
N VAL A 131 0.56 0.36 8.79
CA VAL A 131 1.52 0.79 7.77
C VAL A 131 1.57 2.32 7.72
N LEU A 132 2.75 2.86 7.43
CA LEU A 132 2.90 4.23 6.98
C LEU A 132 2.79 4.25 5.46
N VAL A 133 1.96 5.14 4.93
CA VAL A 133 1.88 5.39 3.48
C VAL A 133 3.06 6.28 3.10
N ALA A 134 3.91 5.82 2.20
CA ALA A 134 5.06 6.57 1.70
C ALA A 134 4.73 7.36 0.42
N GLU A 135 5.65 8.21 0.00
CA GLU A 135 5.57 8.93 -1.26
C GLU A 135 5.54 7.97 -2.47
N PRO A 136 4.70 8.23 -3.49
CA PRO A 136 4.63 7.43 -4.71
C PRO A 136 5.78 7.75 -5.68
N GLY A 137 5.77 7.12 -6.86
CA GLY A 137 6.68 7.45 -7.97
C GLY A 137 8.11 6.88 -7.86
N GLY A 138 8.50 6.34 -6.70
CA GLY A 138 9.82 5.76 -6.50
C GLY A 138 9.96 4.33 -7.07
N LEU A 139 9.18 3.38 -6.53
CA LEU A 139 9.25 1.97 -6.94
C LEU A 139 8.47 1.71 -8.23
N VAL A 140 7.29 2.30 -8.35
CA VAL A 140 6.44 2.26 -9.53
C VAL A 140 6.09 3.70 -9.86
N GLU A 141 6.44 4.13 -11.07
CA GLU A 141 6.06 5.43 -11.59
C GLU A 141 4.54 5.57 -11.67
N ASP A 142 4.07 6.79 -11.45
CA ASP A 142 2.65 7.09 -11.54
C ASP A 142 2.12 6.88 -12.96
N LEU A 143 0.87 6.45 -13.05
CA LEU A 143 0.18 6.24 -14.31
C LEU A 143 -0.65 7.48 -14.63
N GLU A 144 -0.15 8.30 -15.54
CA GLU A 144 -0.91 9.40 -16.13
C GLU A 144 -2.10 8.86 -16.93
N LEU A 145 -3.26 9.50 -16.74
CA LEU A 145 -4.51 9.18 -17.42
C LEU A 145 -4.97 10.39 -18.23
N ASP A 146 -5.74 10.13 -19.28
CA ASP A 146 -6.33 11.20 -20.08
C ASP A 146 -7.32 12.02 -19.23
N GLU A 147 -7.30 13.34 -19.41
CA GLU A 147 -8.26 14.23 -18.75
C GLU A 147 -9.70 13.77 -19.04
N PRO A 148 -10.59 13.77 -18.03
CA PRO A 148 -10.46 14.46 -16.75
C PRO A 148 -10.00 13.58 -15.57
N LEU A 149 -9.45 12.38 -15.80
CA LEU A 149 -9.06 11.49 -14.71
C LEU A 149 -7.73 11.95 -14.08
N ASP A 150 -7.68 12.00 -12.74
CA ASP A 150 -6.41 12.15 -12.02
C ASP A 150 -5.53 10.90 -12.22
N PRO A 151 -4.19 11.05 -12.19
CA PRO A 151 -3.27 9.92 -12.33
C PRO A 151 -3.44 8.88 -11.22
N VAL A 152 -3.11 7.62 -11.53
CA VAL A 152 -3.02 6.58 -10.51
C VAL A 152 -1.65 6.61 -9.86
N ARG A 153 -1.62 6.84 -8.54
CA ARG A 153 -0.40 6.80 -7.73
C ARG A 153 -0.17 5.38 -7.18
N PHE A 154 1.07 4.93 -7.16
CA PHE A 154 1.42 3.64 -6.54
C PHE A 154 2.07 3.90 -5.19
N LEU A 155 1.30 3.75 -4.11
CA LEU A 155 1.67 4.15 -2.76
C LEU A 155 2.41 3.01 -2.03
N PRO A 156 3.71 3.15 -1.72
CA PRO A 156 4.42 2.15 -0.94
C PRO A 156 3.92 2.14 0.50
N LEU A 157 3.71 0.96 1.07
CA LEU A 157 3.34 0.74 2.44
C LEU A 157 4.55 0.28 3.25
N LEU A 158 4.85 1.00 4.33
CA LEU A 158 5.96 0.72 5.24
C LEU A 158 5.40 0.16 6.55
N PRO A 159 5.54 -1.15 6.83
CA PRO A 159 5.01 -1.76 8.06
C PRO A 159 5.54 -1.07 9.32
N MET A 160 4.65 -0.77 10.27
CA MET A 160 4.97 -0.14 11.55
C MET A 160 4.61 -1.06 12.71
N THR A 161 5.50 -1.14 13.69
CA THR A 161 5.16 -1.68 15.00
C THR A 161 4.22 -0.71 15.74
N ALA A 162 3.50 -1.21 16.74
CA ALA A 162 2.61 -0.38 17.55
C ALA A 162 3.33 0.81 18.21
N ASN A 163 4.60 0.62 18.63
CA ASN A 163 5.41 1.67 19.22
C ASN A 163 5.78 2.75 18.19
N GLU A 164 6.16 2.36 16.97
CA GLU A 164 6.46 3.31 15.89
C GLU A 164 5.21 4.09 15.48
N ALA A 165 4.07 3.43 15.37
CA ALA A 165 2.79 4.09 15.09
C ALA A 165 2.43 5.10 16.19
N ALA A 166 2.61 4.74 17.46
CA ALA A 166 2.40 5.66 18.59
C ALA A 166 3.37 6.85 18.57
N TRP A 167 4.64 6.60 18.29
CA TRP A 167 5.66 7.63 18.21
C TRP A 167 5.41 8.60 17.05
N LYS A 168 5.02 8.08 15.87
CA LYS A 168 4.63 8.87 14.70
C LYS A 168 3.43 9.77 14.95
N ARG A 169 2.46 9.35 15.78
CA ARG A 169 1.33 10.21 16.15
C ARG A 169 1.77 11.47 16.90
N VAL A 170 2.86 11.39 17.66
CA VAL A 170 3.40 12.51 18.43
C VAL A 170 4.36 13.38 17.60
N HIS A 171 5.23 12.75 16.81
CA HIS A 171 6.35 13.43 16.16
C HIS A 171 6.19 13.61 14.64
N GLY A 172 5.18 12.99 14.03
CA GLY A 172 4.93 13.04 12.60
C GLY A 172 5.62 11.93 11.79
N ALA A 173 5.16 11.77 10.55
CA ALA A 173 5.63 10.72 9.63
C ALA A 173 7.08 10.93 9.18
N GLN A 174 7.46 12.17 8.89
CA GLN A 174 8.80 12.51 8.43
C GLN A 174 9.85 12.15 9.49
N ALA A 175 9.61 12.53 10.75
CA ALA A 175 10.53 12.23 11.84
C ALA A 175 10.72 10.71 12.05
N LEU A 176 9.68 9.90 11.81
CA LEU A 176 9.78 8.44 11.90
C LEU A 176 10.62 7.88 10.73
N GLN A 177 10.41 8.39 9.52
CA GLN A 177 11.21 8.02 8.34
C GLN A 177 12.69 8.36 8.52
N GLU A 178 12.99 9.57 9.00
CA GLU A 178 14.36 9.99 9.32
C GLU A 178 15.01 9.06 10.36
N ARG A 179 14.25 8.63 11.36
CA ARG A 179 14.72 7.69 12.39
C ARG A 179 15.00 6.31 11.80
N TRP A 180 14.14 5.79 10.92
CA TRP A 180 14.41 4.53 10.20
C TRP A 180 15.68 4.62 9.33
N LEU A 181 15.83 5.71 8.59
CA LEU A 181 17.00 5.96 7.75
C LEU A 181 18.29 6.03 8.58
N THR A 182 18.28 6.80 9.67
CA THR A 182 19.43 6.96 10.57
C THR A 182 19.90 5.64 11.17
N ASN A 183 18.96 4.73 11.46
CA ASN A 183 19.27 3.42 12.04
C ASN A 183 19.47 2.31 10.99
N GLY A 184 19.39 2.63 9.69
CA GLY A 184 19.47 1.62 8.63
C GLY A 184 18.40 0.52 8.75
N THR A 185 17.21 0.87 9.24
CA THR A 185 16.13 -0.10 9.47
C THR A 185 15.65 -0.68 8.12
N ASP A 186 15.81 -1.97 7.91
CA ASP A 186 15.23 -2.64 6.74
C ASP A 186 13.72 -2.83 6.93
N LEU A 187 12.92 -1.90 6.42
CA LEU A 187 11.46 -1.92 6.52
C LEU A 187 10.81 -3.09 5.78
N ARG A 188 11.58 -3.85 4.99
CA ARG A 188 11.13 -5.03 4.26
C ARG A 188 11.34 -6.32 5.05
N ASP A 189 12.13 -6.30 6.12
CA ASP A 189 12.28 -7.48 7.00
C ASP A 189 10.95 -7.76 7.71
N PRO A 190 10.27 -8.89 7.41
CA PRO A 190 8.94 -9.16 7.92
C PRO A 190 8.92 -9.54 9.41
N ALA A 191 10.08 -9.66 10.05
CA ALA A 191 10.24 -9.98 11.46
C ALA A 191 11.03 -8.90 12.23
N ARG A 192 11.33 -7.74 11.60
CA ARG A 192 12.12 -6.69 12.27
C ARG A 192 11.45 -6.23 13.56
N ARG A 193 12.28 -5.82 14.51
CA ARG A 193 11.83 -5.11 15.72
C ARG A 193 11.57 -3.63 15.40
N SER A 194 10.94 -2.95 16.35
CA SER A 194 10.85 -1.49 16.35
C SER A 194 12.25 -0.89 16.24
N VAL A 195 12.38 0.19 15.47
CA VAL A 195 13.56 1.07 15.55
C VAL A 195 13.72 1.59 16.99
N PRO A 196 14.94 1.91 17.47
CA PRO A 196 15.12 2.63 18.73
C PRO A 196 14.37 3.98 18.71
N LEU A 197 13.51 4.23 19.70
CA LEU A 197 12.60 5.39 19.77
C LEU A 197 12.93 6.37 20.91
N ASP A 198 13.97 6.07 21.68
CA ASP A 198 14.53 6.93 22.73
C ASP A 198 15.31 8.13 22.19
#